data_AF-A0A937T4Y3-F1
#
_entry.id   AF-A0A937T4Y3-F1
#
_cell.length_a   1.000
_cell.length_b   1.000
_cell.length_c   1.000
_cell.angle_alpha   90.00
_cell.angle_beta   90.00
_cell.angle_gamma   90.00
#
_symmetry.space_group_name_H-M   'P 1'
#
loop_
_entity.id
_entity.type
_entity.pdbx_description
1 polymer ?
#
loop_
_entity_poly.entity_id
_entity_poly.type
_entity_poly.pdbx_seq_one_letter_code
_entity_poly.pdbx_strand_id
1 'polypeptide(L)'
;AMDKIIVEFSVNGHPMGAEFEATGPVDVRAKVIGTAKLAAVQVVKNNRFIYTTEPGQREFEFTYRDAAATEGTSYYYLRVAQENYLPNGSPIMAWSSPVWVNVGKSGQ
;
A
#
# COMPACT_ATOMS: atom_id res chain seq x y z
N ALA A 1 13.13 21.94 -6.78
CA ALA A 1 11.97 21.52 -5.97
C ALA A 1 12.25 20.10 -5.46
N MET A 2 11.80 19.74 -4.26
CA MET A 2 11.93 18.36 -3.76
C MET A 2 10.81 17.51 -4.37
N ASP A 3 11.15 16.46 -5.11
CA ASP A 3 10.21 15.49 -5.65
C ASP A 3 9.74 14.52 -4.56
N LYS A 4 8.81 14.98 -3.73
CA LYS A 4 8.27 14.24 -2.59
C LYS A 4 6.98 13.52 -2.97
N ILE A 5 6.83 12.29 -2.48
CA ILE A 5 5.57 11.56 -2.48
C ILE A 5 5.05 11.51 -1.04
N ILE A 6 3.80 11.88 -0.83
CA ILE A 6 3.08 11.73 0.44
C ILE A 6 2.26 10.45 0.33
N VAL A 7 2.36 9.60 1.35
CA VAL A 7 1.61 8.34 1.43
C VAL A 7 0.89 8.29 2.78
N GLU A 8 -0.41 8.11 2.73
CA GLU A 8 -1.23 7.66 3.84
C GLU A 8 -1.68 6.24 3.54
N PHE A 9 -1.46 5.31 4.47
CA PHE A 9 -1.73 3.90 4.29
C PHE A 9 -2.26 3.32 5.60
N SER A 10 -3.35 2.58 5.51
CA SER A 10 -3.93 1.86 6.64
C SER A 10 -4.52 0.52 6.21
N VAL A 11 -4.57 -0.41 7.16
CA VAL A 11 -5.11 -1.76 6.98
C VAL A 11 -6.07 -2.03 8.13
N ASN A 12 -7.33 -2.35 7.82
CA ASN A 12 -8.46 -2.37 8.76
C ASN A 12 -8.54 -1.12 9.65
N GLY A 13 -8.18 0.05 9.10
CA GLY A 13 -8.14 1.31 9.84
C GLY A 13 -6.90 1.53 10.72
N HIS A 14 -6.02 0.52 10.88
CA HIS A 14 -4.76 0.68 11.58
C HIS A 14 -3.71 1.34 10.68
N PRO A 15 -2.99 2.39 11.14
CA PRO A 15 -2.04 3.12 10.31
C PRO A 15 -0.79 2.29 9.98
N MET A 16 -0.04 2.74 8.97
CA MET A 16 1.27 2.18 8.64
C MET A 16 2.19 2.06 9.87
N GLY A 17 2.89 0.93 10.00
CA GLY A 17 3.73 0.62 11.17
C GLY A 17 3.01 -0.12 12.30
N ALA A 18 1.68 -0.28 12.22
CA ALA A 18 0.93 -1.02 13.23
C ALA A 18 1.09 -2.55 13.11
N GLU A 19 0.78 -3.24 14.21
CA GLU A 19 0.60 -4.69 14.29
C GLU A 19 -0.71 -4.97 15.01
N PHE A 20 -1.56 -5.86 14.47
CA PHE A 20 -2.86 -6.16 15.05
C PHE A 20 -3.40 -7.54 14.66
N GLU A 21 -4.43 -8.00 15.38
CA GLU A 21 -5.15 -9.24 15.10
C GLU A 21 -6.42 -8.97 14.28
N ALA A 22 -6.72 -9.85 13.32
CA ALA A 22 -7.92 -9.76 12.50
C ALA A 22 -8.65 -11.10 12.42
N THR A 23 -9.96 -11.05 12.20
CA THR A 23 -10.77 -12.20 11.81
C THR A 23 -11.44 -11.90 10.48
N GLY A 24 -11.11 -12.69 9.45
CA GLY A 24 -11.71 -12.57 8.12
C GLY A 24 -10.99 -11.58 7.19
N PRO A 25 -11.73 -10.99 6.21
CA PRO A 25 -11.15 -10.16 5.16
C PRO A 25 -10.39 -8.93 5.67
N VAL A 26 -9.39 -8.51 4.91
CA VAL A 26 -8.54 -7.37 5.23
C VAL A 26 -8.81 -6.22 4.25
N ASP A 27 -9.29 -5.09 4.76
CA ASP A 27 -9.53 -3.87 3.99
C ASP A 27 -8.29 -2.96 4.04
N VAL A 28 -7.75 -2.64 2.87
CA VAL A 28 -6.60 -1.76 2.69
C VAL A 28 -7.09 -0.43 2.15
N ARG A 29 -6.69 0.67 2.78
CA ARG A 29 -6.95 2.03 2.30
C ARG A 29 -5.65 2.77 2.09
N ALA A 30 -5.57 3.55 1.01
CA ALA A 30 -4.44 4.44 0.80
C ALA A 30 -4.85 5.73 0.11
N LYS A 31 -4.12 6.80 0.46
CA LYS A 31 -4.11 8.07 -0.25
C LYS A 31 -2.67 8.42 -0.60
N VAL A 32 -2.45 8.79 -1.85
CA VAL A 32 -1.12 9.11 -2.38
C VAL A 32 -1.16 10.47 -3.07
N ILE A 33 -0.19 11.33 -2.76
CA ILE A 33 -0.02 12.63 -3.40
C ILE A 33 1.41 12.75 -3.91
N GLY A 34 1.57 12.88 -5.21
CA GLY A 34 2.84 13.09 -5.90
C GLY A 34 3.05 14.51 -6.41
N THR A 35 4.30 14.87 -6.68
CA THR A 35 4.67 16.06 -7.46
C THR A 35 4.45 15.87 -8.96
N ALA A 36 4.37 14.61 -9.42
CA ALA A 36 4.04 14.23 -10.79
C ALA A 36 2.95 13.15 -10.82
N LYS A 37 2.52 12.75 -12.01
CA LYS A 37 1.55 11.66 -12.17
C LYS A 37 2.14 10.36 -11.61
N LEU A 38 1.29 9.62 -10.91
CA LEU A 38 1.64 8.32 -10.36
C LEU A 38 1.59 7.28 -11.49
N ALA A 39 2.75 6.73 -11.83
CA ALA A 39 2.91 5.68 -12.83
C ALA A 39 2.39 4.33 -12.29
N ALA A 40 2.58 4.07 -11.00
CA ALA A 40 2.09 2.85 -10.36
C ALA A 40 1.78 3.05 -8.88
N VAL A 41 0.69 2.47 -8.41
CA VAL A 41 0.32 2.33 -7.00
C VAL A 41 -0.01 0.86 -6.74
N GLN A 42 0.71 0.24 -5.82
CA GLN A 42 0.67 -1.21 -5.63
C GLN A 42 0.56 -1.59 -4.16
N VAL A 43 -0.38 -2.48 -3.83
CA VAL A 43 -0.43 -3.13 -2.51
C VAL A 43 0.37 -4.42 -2.57
N VAL A 44 1.32 -4.55 -1.66
CA VAL A 44 2.16 -5.73 -1.51
C VAL A 44 1.79 -6.45 -0.22
N LYS A 45 1.54 -7.76 -0.30
CA LYS A 45 1.34 -8.67 0.84
C LYS A 45 2.38 -9.78 0.77
N ASN A 46 3.19 -9.95 1.81
CA ASN A 46 4.21 -11.01 1.88
C ASN A 46 5.07 -11.10 0.60
N ASN A 47 5.59 -9.97 0.13
CA ASN A 47 6.35 -9.82 -1.12
C ASN A 47 5.60 -10.16 -2.42
N ARG A 48 4.26 -10.27 -2.39
CA ARG A 48 3.42 -10.48 -3.58
C ARG A 48 2.56 -9.26 -3.85
N PHE A 49 2.51 -8.82 -5.11
CA PHE A 49 1.57 -7.79 -5.54
C PHE A 49 0.16 -8.37 -5.54
N ILE A 50 -0.72 -7.85 -4.68
CA ILE A 50 -2.13 -8.28 -4.61
C ILE A 50 -3.07 -7.26 -5.24
N TYR A 51 -2.59 -6.03 -5.44
CA TYR A 51 -3.28 -4.98 -6.17
C TYR A 51 -2.26 -4.12 -6.91
N THR A 52 -2.55 -3.72 -8.14
CA THR A 52 -1.72 -2.80 -8.94
C THR A 52 -2.64 -1.95 -9.79
N THR A 53 -2.37 -0.65 -9.84
CA THR A 53 -3.06 0.31 -10.70
C THR A 53 -2.11 1.38 -11.19
N GLU A 54 -2.40 1.94 -12.36
CA GLU A 54 -1.66 3.02 -13.01
C GLU A 54 -2.60 4.22 -13.18
N PRO A 55 -2.81 5.02 -12.13
CA PRO A 55 -3.90 6.00 -12.13
C PRO A 55 -3.63 7.18 -13.08
N GLY A 56 -2.37 7.48 -13.44
CA GLY A 56 -2.04 8.58 -14.35
C GLY A 56 -2.44 9.96 -13.81
N GLN A 57 -2.66 10.06 -12.49
CA GLN A 57 -3.08 11.25 -11.74
C GLN A 57 -2.04 11.59 -10.67
N ARG A 58 -1.99 12.85 -10.22
CA ARG A 58 -1.06 13.29 -9.16
C ARG A 58 -1.54 12.93 -7.75
N GLU A 59 -2.85 12.87 -7.56
CA GLU A 59 -3.48 12.46 -6.31
C GLU A 59 -4.37 11.25 -6.62
N PHE A 60 -4.30 10.23 -5.79
CA PHE A 60 -5.08 9.02 -5.96
C PHE A 60 -5.42 8.41 -4.60
N GLU A 61 -6.69 8.08 -4.41
CA GLU A 61 -7.21 7.43 -3.21
C GLU A 61 -7.99 6.18 -3.60
N PHE A 62 -7.79 5.09 -2.87
CA PHE A 62 -8.51 3.84 -3.13
C PHE A 62 -8.73 3.02 -1.86
N THR A 63 -9.66 2.08 -1.96
CA THR A 63 -9.85 0.99 -1.01
C THR A 63 -9.79 -0.33 -1.76
N TYR A 64 -9.10 -1.31 -1.19
CA TYR A 64 -8.96 -2.66 -1.73
C TYR A 64 -9.26 -3.69 -0.63
N ARG A 65 -10.12 -4.66 -0.93
CA ARG A 65 -10.49 -5.72 0.02
C ARG A 65 -9.77 -7.02 -0.35
N ASP A 66 -8.85 -7.46 0.50
CA ASP A 66 -8.25 -8.78 0.42
C ASP A 66 -9.19 -9.83 1.03
N ALA A 67 -10.03 -10.42 0.16
CA ALA A 67 -10.90 -11.53 0.54
C ALA A 67 -10.14 -12.86 0.75
N ALA A 68 -8.89 -12.95 0.30
CA ALA A 68 -8.03 -14.13 0.42
C ALA A 68 -7.05 -14.00 1.60
N ALA A 69 -7.42 -13.26 2.64
CA ALA A 69 -6.69 -13.21 3.89
C ALA A 69 -6.70 -14.60 4.55
N THR A 70 -5.57 -15.31 4.42
CA THR A 70 -5.37 -16.64 5.03
C THR A 70 -4.93 -16.52 6.48
N GLU A 71 -5.21 -17.55 7.27
CA GLU A 71 -4.73 -17.68 8.64
C GLU A 71 -3.22 -17.43 8.76
N GLY A 72 -2.82 -16.87 9.90
CA GLY A 72 -1.43 -16.55 10.23
C GLY A 72 -1.03 -15.11 9.96
N THR A 73 0.27 -14.84 10.10
CA THR A 73 0.83 -13.49 9.97
C THR A 73 1.05 -13.11 8.51
N SER A 74 0.51 -11.97 8.11
CA SER A 74 0.81 -11.30 6.84
C SER A 74 1.21 -9.85 7.10
N TYR A 75 2.12 -9.32 6.30
CA TYR A 75 2.42 -7.89 6.31
C TYR A 75 2.03 -7.25 4.97
N TYR A 76 1.45 -6.05 5.05
CA TYR A 76 1.00 -5.26 3.92
C TYR A 76 1.77 -3.95 3.87
N TYR A 77 2.15 -3.51 2.67
CA TYR A 77 2.69 -2.17 2.47
C TYR A 77 2.34 -1.66 1.07
N LEU A 78 2.40 -0.34 0.91
CA LEU A 78 2.20 0.31 -0.37
C LEU A 78 3.55 0.57 -1.05
N ARG A 79 3.60 0.37 -2.37
CA ARG A 79 4.69 0.84 -3.25
C ARG A 79 4.11 1.81 -4.27
N VAL A 80 4.80 2.92 -4.48
CA VAL A 80 4.40 4.00 -5.38
C VAL A 80 5.54 4.40 -6.30
N ALA A 81 5.24 4.63 -7.58
CA ALA A 81 6.15 5.19 -8.58
C ALA A 81 5.54 6.45 -9.22
N GLN A 82 6.35 7.49 -9.45
CA GLN A 82 5.99 8.60 -10.34
C GLN A 82 6.50 8.38 -11.76
N GLU A 83 5.86 9.04 -12.73
CA GLU A 83 6.28 9.04 -14.13
C GLU A 83 7.57 9.84 -14.38
N ASN A 84 7.95 10.76 -13.49
CA ASN A 84 9.17 11.54 -13.62
C ASN A 84 10.37 10.89 -12.91
N TYR A 85 11.56 11.36 -13.26
CA TYR A 85 12.84 10.82 -12.82
C TYR A 85 13.69 11.91 -12.15
N LEU A 86 14.59 11.48 -11.26
CA LEU A 86 15.65 12.34 -10.72
C LEU A 86 16.65 12.73 -11.83
N PRO A 87 17.45 13.79 -11.66
CA PRO A 87 18.43 14.23 -12.66
C PRO A 87 19.44 13.16 -13.09
N ASN A 88 19.71 12.18 -12.23
CA ASN A 88 20.59 11.04 -12.52
C ASN A 88 19.90 9.90 -13.30
N GLY A 89 18.63 10.06 -13.69
CA GLY A 89 17.83 9.07 -14.40
C GLY A 89 17.18 8.02 -13.51
N SER A 90 17.34 8.09 -12.17
CA SER A 90 16.70 7.15 -11.25
C SER A 90 15.20 7.45 -11.08
N PRO A 91 14.34 6.43 -10.92
CA PRO A 91 12.91 6.62 -10.71
C PRO A 91 12.63 7.22 -9.33
N ILE A 92 11.53 7.96 -9.23
CA ILE A 92 11.06 8.55 -7.98
C ILE A 92 10.01 7.61 -7.37
N MET A 93 10.33 7.05 -6.21
CA MET A 93 9.59 5.96 -5.59
C MET A 93 9.34 6.24 -4.11
N ALA A 94 8.25 5.67 -3.57
CA ALA A 94 7.98 5.65 -2.14
C ALA A 94 7.40 4.31 -1.70
N TRP A 95 7.64 3.98 -0.43
CA TRP A 95 7.08 2.83 0.26
C TRP A 95 6.49 3.26 1.60
N SER A 96 5.35 2.69 1.98
CA SER A 96 4.86 2.84 3.35
C SER A 96 5.63 1.94 4.31
N SER A 97 5.58 2.25 5.61
CA SER A 97 5.91 1.25 6.63
C SER A 97 4.95 0.06 6.53
N PRO A 98 5.40 -1.17 6.84
CA PRO A 98 4.53 -2.32 6.82
C PRO A 98 3.47 -2.24 7.92
N VAL A 99 2.29 -2.80 7.65
CA VAL A 99 1.29 -3.13 8.65
C VAL A 99 1.24 -4.64 8.79
N TRP A 100 1.42 -5.13 10.01
CA TRP A 100 1.41 -6.55 10.34
C TRP A 100 0.01 -6.95 10.80
N VAL A 101 -0.52 -8.01 10.19
CA VAL A 101 -1.86 -8.53 10.47
C VAL A 101 -1.73 -10.00 10.82
N ASN A 102 -2.14 -10.37 12.03
CA ASN A 102 -2.26 -11.76 12.44
C ASN A 102 -3.71 -12.20 12.28
N VAL A 103 -4.01 -13.00 11.25
CA VAL A 103 -5.36 -13.51 11.01
C VAL A 103 -5.56 -14.76 11.85
N GLY A 104 -6.41 -14.66 12.87
CA GLY A 104 -6.80 -15.79 13.71
C GLY A 104 -7.64 -16.81 12.93
N LYS A 105 -7.70 -18.05 13.42
CA LYS A 105 -8.59 -19.07 12.85
C LYS A 105 -10.02 -18.57 12.87
N SER A 106 -10.71 -18.62 11.73
CA SER A 106 -12.16 -18.50 11.74
C SER A 106 -12.72 -19.73 12.45
N GLY A 107 -13.13 -19.58 13.70
CA GLY A 107 -13.73 -20.68 14.44
C GLY A 107 -15.05 -21.08 13.79
N GLN A 108 -15.07 -22.23 13.10
CA GLN A 108 -15.85 -23.41 13.51
C GLN A 108 -15.42 -24.65 12.71
#